data_AF-A0A551ZFV5-F1
#
_entry.id   AF-A0A551ZFV5-F1
#
_cell.length_a   1.000
_cell.length_b   1.000
_cell.length_c   1.000
_cell.angle_alpha   90.00
_cell.angle_beta   90.00
_cell.angle_gamma   90.00
#
_symmetry.space_group_name_H-M   'P 1'
#
loop_
_entity.id
_entity.type
_entity.pdbx_description
1 polymer ?
#
loop_
_entity_poly.entity_id
_entity_poly.type
_entity_poly.pdbx_seq_one_letter_code
_entity_poly.pdbx_strand_id
1 'polypeptide(L)'
;MRTITRTTTTDMEVTSIRLERVLKDKLKEISGNQGYQALIRDVLWNFVQQKSGDYRPQFCATDIRAVFNATARKNEICALTGKLIPANETMLLGLTIYGDLVPLSMDSYPN
;
A
#
# COMPACT_ATOMS: atom_id res chain seq x y z
N MET A 1 -9.16 -0.47 -14.19
CA MET A 1 -9.64 0.81 -13.61
C MET A 1 -10.81 0.52 -12.69
N ARG A 2 -10.59 0.50 -11.36
CA ARG A 2 -11.69 0.52 -10.39
C ARG A 2 -11.89 1.97 -9.98
N THR A 3 -13.00 2.54 -10.42
CA THR A 3 -13.49 3.85 -10.01
C THR A 3 -13.73 3.82 -8.50
N ILE A 4 -12.82 4.41 -7.73
CA ILE A 4 -13.07 4.77 -6.33
C ILE A 4 -14.25 5.74 -6.39
N THR A 5 -15.43 5.27 -6.00
CA THR A 5 -16.64 6.09 -5.87
C THR A 5 -16.33 7.21 -4.90
N ARG A 6 -16.14 8.40 -5.47
CA ARG A 6 -15.78 9.63 -4.77
C ARG A 6 -17.00 10.04 -3.94
N THR A 7 -17.02 9.66 -2.67
CA THR A 7 -18.04 10.10 -1.72
C THR A 7 -18.13 11.62 -1.77
N THR A 8 -19.34 12.13 -1.90
CA THR A 8 -19.62 13.57 -1.94
C THR A 8 -19.23 14.20 -0.60
N THR A 9 -18.74 15.44 -0.63
CA THR A 9 -18.29 16.19 0.56
C THR A 9 -19.36 16.31 1.66
N THR A 10 -20.62 16.02 1.33
CA THR A 10 -21.78 16.02 2.23
C THR A 10 -21.69 14.97 3.35
N ASP A 11 -20.97 13.86 3.14
CA ASP A 11 -20.87 12.76 4.11
C ASP A 11 -19.56 12.79 4.92
N MET A 12 -18.75 13.83 4.76
CA MET A 12 -17.42 13.90 5.36
C MET A 12 -17.43 14.63 6.70
N GLU A 13 -16.85 14.01 7.74
CA GLU A 13 -16.59 14.68 9.02
C GLU A 13 -15.36 15.59 8.93
N VAL A 14 -15.54 16.86 9.25
CA VAL A 14 -14.44 17.84 9.30
C VAL A 14 -13.78 17.77 10.67
N THR A 15 -12.53 17.31 10.72
CA THR A 15 -11.72 17.28 11.96
C THR A 15 -10.53 18.23 11.86
N SER A 16 -10.13 18.83 12.99
CA SER A 16 -8.96 19.70 13.09
C SER A 16 -7.74 18.92 13.59
N ILE A 17 -6.69 18.88 12.78
CA ILE A 17 -5.41 18.25 13.13
C ILE A 17 -4.34 19.34 13.20
N ARG A 18 -3.61 19.41 14.32
CA ARG A 18 -2.45 20.31 14.46
C ARG A 18 -1.22 19.64 13.86
N LEU A 19 -0.54 20.35 12.97
CA LEU A 19 0.72 19.92 12.36
C LEU A 19 1.77 21.00 12.55
N GLU A 20 3.03 20.57 12.58
CA GLU A 20 4.15 21.51 12.46
C GLU A 20 4.08 22.27 11.14
N ARG A 21 4.47 23.55 11.17
CA ARG A 21 4.46 24.41 9.99
C ARG A 21 5.31 23.83 8.86
N VAL A 22 6.50 23.34 9.19
CA VAL A 22 7.45 22.76 8.22
C VAL A 22 6.86 21.53 7.54
N LEU A 23 6.18 20.67 8.28
CA LEU A 23 5.51 19.49 7.72
C LEU A 23 4.40 19.90 6.75
N LYS A 24 3.56 20.86 7.15
CA LYS A 24 2.48 21.37 6.29
C LYS A 24 3.01 21.96 4.97
N ASP A 25 4.11 22.70 5.04
CA ASP A 25 4.71 23.33 3.86
C ASP A 25 5.30 22.28 2.90
N LYS A 26 6.01 21.26 3.42
CA LYS A 26 6.50 20.12 2.62
C LYS A 26 5.37 19.32 1.99
N LEU A 27 4.30 19.04 2.72
CA LEU A 27 3.15 18.30 2.18
C LEU A 27 2.46 19.08 1.07
N LYS A 28 2.39 20.41 1.16
CA LYS A 28 1.86 21.26 0.08
C LYS A 28 2.72 21.18 -1.18
N GLU A 29 4.04 21.28 -1.01
CA GLU A 29 5.01 21.18 -2.12
C GLU A 29 4.87 19.84 -2.86
N ILE A 30 4.79 18.73 -2.12
CA ILE A 30 4.60 17.38 -2.70
C ILE A 30 3.23 17.24 -3.37
N SER A 31 2.17 17.82 -2.78
CA SER A 31 0.80 17.66 -3.29
C SER A 31 0.52 18.36 -4.63
N GLY A 32 1.34 19.35 -5.00
CA GLY A 32 1.19 20.11 -6.25
C GLY A 32 -0.26 20.50 -6.54
N ASN A 33 -0.78 20.08 -7.70
CA ASN A 33 -2.14 20.38 -8.17
C ASN A 33 -3.26 19.53 -7.54
N GLN A 34 -2.94 18.42 -6.88
CA GLN A 34 -3.96 17.57 -6.22
C GLN A 34 -4.47 18.19 -4.92
N GLY A 35 -3.70 19.11 -4.34
CA GLY A 35 -4.03 19.80 -3.11
C GLY A 35 -3.72 18.97 -1.87
N TYR A 36 -3.11 19.64 -0.88
CA TYR A 36 -2.64 19.03 0.36
C TYR A 36 -3.71 18.21 1.12
N GLN A 37 -4.98 18.63 1.09
CA GLN A 37 -6.05 17.91 1.80
C GLN A 37 -6.35 16.54 1.19
N ALA A 38 -6.30 16.43 -0.15
CA ALA A 38 -6.45 15.15 -0.83
C ALA A 38 -5.27 14.22 -0.50
N LEU A 39 -4.05 14.75 -0.52
CA LEU A 39 -2.84 14.00 -0.16
C LEU A 39 -2.90 13.46 1.27
N ILE A 40 -3.26 14.28 2.26
CA ILE A 40 -3.37 13.82 3.65
C ILE A 40 -4.38 12.70 3.78
N ARG A 41 -5.55 12.85 3.13
CA ARG A 41 -6.58 11.83 3.19
C ARG A 41 -6.08 10.52 2.58
N ASP A 42 -5.40 10.57 1.44
CA ASP A 42 -4.86 9.38 0.79
C ASP A 42 -3.76 8.72 1.65
N VAL A 43 -2.90 9.50 2.30
CA VAL A 43 -1.89 9.00 3.26
C VAL A 43 -2.55 8.34 4.47
N LEU A 44 -3.55 8.98 5.08
CA LEU A 44 -4.27 8.43 6.22
C LEU A 44 -5.01 7.16 5.83
N TRP A 45 -5.63 7.14 4.65
CA TRP A 45 -6.31 5.96 4.16
C TRP A 45 -5.33 4.82 3.93
N ASN A 46 -4.21 5.08 3.26
CA ASN A 46 -3.13 4.09 3.09
C ASN A 46 -2.61 3.56 4.43
N PHE A 47 -2.43 4.43 5.43
CA PHE A 47 -1.99 4.02 6.76
C PHE A 47 -3.01 3.11 7.46
N VAL A 48 -4.29 3.49 7.48
CA VAL A 48 -5.37 2.67 8.04
C VAL A 48 -5.43 1.34 7.30
N GLN A 49 -5.38 1.40 5.99
CA GLN A 49 -5.43 0.25 5.10
C GLN A 49 -4.28 -0.75 5.35
N GLN A 50 -3.04 -0.26 5.48
CA GLN A 50 -1.88 -1.09 5.85
C GLN A 50 -2.01 -1.71 7.25
N LYS A 51 -2.63 -1.00 8.20
CA LYS A 51 -2.77 -1.45 9.60
C LYS A 51 -3.95 -2.37 9.85
N SER A 52 -5.04 -2.22 9.11
CA SER A 52 -6.24 -3.04 9.26
C SER A 52 -6.13 -4.41 8.60
N GLY A 53 -5.13 -4.65 7.74
CA GLY A 53 -4.96 -5.93 7.03
C GLY A 53 -5.98 -6.18 5.90
N ASP A 54 -7.04 -5.38 5.83
CA ASP A 54 -8.09 -5.44 4.80
C ASP A 54 -7.70 -4.83 3.45
N TYR A 55 -6.60 -4.05 3.42
CA TYR A 55 -6.05 -3.53 2.18
C TYR A 55 -4.74 -4.21 1.85
N ARG A 56 -4.78 -4.93 0.73
CA ARG A 56 -3.60 -5.31 0.00
C ARG A 56 -3.38 -4.20 -1.01
N PRO A 57 -2.28 -3.42 -0.94
CA PRO A 57 -1.88 -2.61 -2.07
C PRO A 57 -1.89 -3.55 -3.27
N GLN A 58 -2.60 -3.18 -4.33
CA GLN A 58 -2.58 -3.94 -5.57
C GLN A 58 -1.21 -3.68 -6.20
N PHE A 59 -0.18 -4.34 -5.65
CA PHE A 59 1.16 -4.25 -6.15
C PHE A 59 1.12 -4.77 -7.59
N CYS A 60 1.68 -4.00 -8.50
CA CYS A 60 2.00 -4.48 -9.83
C CYS A 60 3.38 -5.14 -9.80
N ALA A 61 3.64 -6.06 -10.72
CA ALA A 61 4.95 -6.67 -10.85
C ALA A 61 6.06 -5.61 -11.06
N THR A 62 5.72 -4.47 -11.67
CA THR A 62 6.61 -3.31 -11.86
C THR A 62 7.03 -2.62 -10.56
N ASP A 63 6.27 -2.81 -9.48
CA ASP A 63 6.59 -2.23 -8.17
C ASP A 63 7.64 -3.05 -7.42
N ILE A 64 7.99 -4.25 -7.91
CA ILE A 64 8.96 -5.15 -7.28
C ILE A 64 10.35 -4.88 -7.85
N ARG A 65 11.25 -4.38 -6.99
CA ARG A 65 12.64 -4.04 -7.34
C ARG A 65 13.57 -5.24 -7.29
N ALA A 66 13.35 -6.16 -6.36
CA ALA A 66 14.15 -7.35 -6.18
C ALA A 66 13.31 -8.49 -5.60
N VAL A 67 13.74 -9.72 -5.85
CA VAL A 67 13.04 -10.93 -5.40
C VAL A 67 14.05 -11.89 -4.76
N PHE A 68 13.66 -12.49 -3.63
CA PHE A 68 14.47 -13.45 -2.89
C PHE A 68 13.68 -14.73 -2.62
N ASN A 69 14.35 -15.88 -2.58
CA ASN A 69 13.73 -17.12 -2.12
C ASN A 69 13.50 -17.07 -0.60
N ALA A 70 12.32 -17.48 -0.16
CA ALA A 70 11.92 -17.52 1.24
C ALA A 70 11.02 -18.73 1.54
N THR A 71 10.80 -18.98 2.83
CA THR A 71 9.84 -19.98 3.31
C THR A 71 8.84 -19.29 4.21
N ALA A 72 7.55 -19.53 3.96
CA ALA A 72 6.47 -18.96 4.75
C ALA A 72 6.50 -19.55 6.17
N ARG A 73 6.57 -18.71 7.22
CA ARG A 73 6.51 -19.20 8.62
C ARG A 73 5.08 -19.38 9.14
N LYS A 74 4.12 -18.73 8.48
CA LYS A 74 2.68 -18.79 8.73
C LYS A 74 1.96 -18.72 7.39
N ASN A 75 0.65 -18.83 7.40
CA ASN A 75 -0.12 -18.58 6.19
C ASN A 75 0.07 -17.12 5.77
N GLU A 76 0.60 -16.93 4.57
CA GLU A 76 0.80 -15.63 3.93
C GLU A 76 -0.13 -15.54 2.72
N ILE A 77 -0.23 -14.35 2.15
CA ILE A 77 -1.06 -14.12 0.97
C ILE A 77 -0.27 -13.35 -0.06
N CYS A 78 -0.14 -13.92 -1.25
CA CYS A 78 0.61 -13.31 -2.34
C CYS A 78 0.12 -11.89 -2.62
N ALA A 79 1.05 -10.95 -2.62
CA ALA A 79 0.78 -9.52 -2.78
C ALA A 79 0.32 -9.15 -4.20
N LEU A 80 0.72 -9.92 -5.23
CA LEU A 80 0.35 -9.69 -6.63
C LEU A 80 -0.98 -10.38 -7.01
N THR A 81 -1.16 -11.64 -6.62
CA THR A 81 -2.29 -12.47 -7.08
C THR A 81 -3.38 -12.65 -6.02
N GLY A 82 -3.06 -12.39 -4.74
CA GLY A 82 -3.95 -12.67 -3.62
C GLY A 82 -4.10 -14.16 -3.26
N LYS A 83 -3.32 -15.04 -3.91
CA LYS A 83 -3.28 -16.48 -3.63
C LYS A 83 -2.76 -16.76 -2.22
N LEU A 84 -3.40 -17.67 -1.50
CA LEU A 84 -2.92 -18.13 -0.20
C LEU A 84 -1.60 -18.91 -0.38
N ILE A 85 -0.63 -18.61 0.48
CA ILE A 85 0.65 -19.31 0.60
C ILE A 85 0.63 -20.00 1.99
N PRO A 86 0.45 -21.32 2.03
CA PRO A 86 0.50 -22.10 3.27
C PRO A 86 1.79 -21.93 4.07
N ALA A 87 1.67 -22.06 5.39
CA ALA A 87 2.83 -22.15 6.27
C ALA A 87 3.76 -23.30 5.86
N ASN A 88 5.07 -23.09 6.01
CA ASN A 88 6.17 -23.97 5.61
C ASN A 88 6.33 -24.21 4.11
N GLU A 89 5.58 -23.52 3.25
CA GLU A 89 5.75 -23.61 1.80
C GLU A 89 6.82 -22.63 1.29
N THR A 90 7.48 -23.00 0.19
CA THR A 90 8.42 -22.11 -0.50
C THR A 90 7.67 -20.97 -1.16
N MET A 91 8.17 -19.76 -0.96
CA MET A 91 7.64 -18.54 -1.55
C MET A 91 8.76 -17.60 -1.99
N LEU A 92 8.38 -16.56 -2.70
CA LEU A 92 9.26 -15.46 -3.03
C LEU A 92 8.98 -14.29 -2.07
N LEU A 93 10.01 -13.53 -1.72
CA LEU A 93 9.90 -12.29 -0.97
C LEU A 93 10.30 -11.14 -1.90
N GLY A 94 9.36 -10.26 -2.22
CA GLY A 94 9.59 -9.11 -3.08
C GLY A 94 9.95 -7.87 -2.27
N LEU A 95 11.03 -7.17 -2.64
CA LEU A 95 11.32 -5.82 -2.15
C LEU A 95 10.67 -4.81 -3.08
N THR A 96 9.74 -4.01 -2.56
CA THR A 96 9.02 -3.01 -3.35
C THR A 96 9.88 -1.76 -3.58
N ILE A 97 9.53 -0.93 -4.58
CA ILE A 97 10.15 0.38 -4.79
C ILE A 97 9.95 1.34 -3.60
N TYR A 98 8.96 1.05 -2.76
CA TYR A 98 8.63 1.78 -1.54
C TYR A 98 9.46 1.31 -0.32
N GLY A 99 10.23 0.22 -0.47
CA GLY A 99 11.07 -0.34 0.58
C GLY A 99 10.40 -1.39 1.45
N ASP A 100 9.21 -1.86 1.08
CA ASP A 100 8.47 -2.90 1.80
C ASP A 100 8.87 -4.30 1.33
N LEU A 101 8.85 -5.28 2.24
CA LEU A 101 8.97 -6.70 1.89
C LEU A 101 7.58 -7.33 1.83
N VAL A 102 7.23 -7.90 0.68
CA VAL A 102 5.92 -8.48 0.42
C VAL A 102 6.03 -9.95 -0.01
N PRO A 103 5.13 -10.84 0.47
CA PRO A 103 5.12 -12.24 0.07
C PRO A 103 4.60 -12.39 -1.36
N LEU A 104 5.26 -13.24 -2.15
CA LEU A 104 4.95 -13.52 -3.55
C LEU A 104 4.85 -15.04 -3.74
N SER A 105 3.81 -15.52 -4.42
CA SER A 105 3.73 -16.93 -4.80
C SER A 105 4.73 -17.22 -5.91
N MET A 106 5.28 -18.44 -5.97
CA MET A 106 6.22 -18.87 -7.02
C MET A 106 5.69 -18.60 -8.44
N ASP A 107 4.37 -18.71 -8.64
CA ASP A 107 3.71 -18.51 -9.94
C ASP A 107 3.48 -17.03 -10.32
N SER A 108 3.76 -16.09 -9.40
CA SER A 108 3.34 -14.68 -9.54
C SER A 108 4.38 -13.75 -10.13
N TYR A 109 5.64 -14.19 -10.20
CA TYR A 109 6.72 -13.41 -10.76
C TYR A 109 7.46 -14.27 -11.80
N PRO A 110 7.36 -13.94 -13.10
CA PRO A 110 8.13 -14.67 -14.11
C PRO A 110 9.62 -14.42 -13.89
N ASN A 111 10.41 -15.50 -14.00
CA ASN A 111 11.88 -15.44 -14.00
C ASN A 111 12.39 -14.60 -15.18
#